data_AF-W9DP53-F1
#
_entry.id   AF-W9DP53-F1
#
_cell.length_a   1.000
_cell.length_b   1.000
_cell.length_c   1.000
_cell.angle_alpha   90.00
_cell.angle_beta   90.00
_cell.angle_gamma   90.00
#
_symmetry.space_group_name_H-M   'P 1'
#
loop_
_entity.id
_entity.type
_entity.pdbx_description
1 polymer ?
#
loop_
_entity_poly.entity_id
_entity_poly.type
_entity_poly.pdbx_seq_one_letter_code
_entity_poly.pdbx_strand_id
1 'polypeptide(L)'
;MNKSRIFLIGMIVLACSFASAMNAAAIGSSLPCDDGDGVLTESEVSDVVCDYMLEEGDHTLDDVGDAAYILTFWDGRPKTIIDGNDREVIFYRPVERIITTNPDNSRIVISLGDIDKIVATDECTRGGCVLPRDSNDEKLVVDAWEALQTYDDGQLDDLPETNTRKEIDYETMAILQPDVVLDTLWYNRGDLIEEKVGCPCVDIGSGFTFGENYNQIELLGDVLDEEERASELVSFIESKVEMIESVTSQIDESEKPTVYFAPRGATKGFYDSVEGRDFTRTEAVYEPLSIAGGINLAKDCTGEEINVAPEQIVVWEPDVIFVAKSTWDGESGVGFVTETPELSEIPAVMNDQVYDCFYPYCRGRPIDRTLLNMIYMAKRLHPEEFSDIDLEAEGNEIYKELLGVDGVFTELAEYQTFAKEVY
;
A
#
# COMPACT_ATOMS: atom_id res chain seq x y z
N MET A 1 -5.41 67.46 22.66
CA MET A 1 -6.12 66.70 23.70
C MET A 1 -7.32 66.05 23.02
N ASN A 2 -7.49 64.73 22.90
CA ASN A 2 -6.79 63.54 23.38
C ASN A 2 -6.98 62.49 22.27
N LYS A 3 -5.95 61.87 21.66
CA LYS A 3 -4.93 60.99 22.27
C LYS A 3 -5.53 60.07 23.34
N SER A 4 -6.40 59.13 22.95
CA SER A 4 -6.69 57.96 23.82
C SER A 4 -7.51 56.80 23.23
N ARG A 5 -7.76 56.70 21.92
CA ARG A 5 -8.45 55.52 21.36
C ARG A 5 -7.88 54.97 20.04
N ILE A 6 -6.58 55.17 19.83
CA ILE A 6 -5.76 54.43 18.85
C ILE A 6 -4.91 53.34 19.54
N PHE A 7 -5.10 53.14 20.85
CA PHE A 7 -4.24 52.27 21.69
C PHE A 7 -4.88 50.93 22.08
N LEU A 8 -5.90 50.45 21.36
CA LEU A 8 -6.54 49.14 21.64
C LEU A 8 -6.47 48.14 20.47
N ILE A 9 -5.67 48.42 19.46
CA ILE A 9 -5.37 47.50 18.34
C ILE A 9 -3.86 47.19 18.26
N GLY A 10 -3.03 47.87 19.05
CA GLY A 10 -1.57 47.67 19.11
C GLY A 10 -1.07 46.83 20.29
N MET A 11 -1.94 46.07 20.98
CA MET A 11 -1.57 45.29 22.17
C MET A 11 -2.02 43.82 22.14
N ILE A 12 -2.34 43.30 20.93
CA ILE A 12 -2.58 41.86 20.70
C ILE A 12 -1.53 41.26 19.73
N VAL A 13 -0.63 42.08 19.17
CA VAL A 13 0.46 41.63 18.28
C VAL A 13 1.82 41.54 19.02
N LEU A 14 1.83 41.64 20.35
CA LEU A 14 3.05 41.55 21.17
C LEU A 14 2.91 40.55 22.33
N ALA A 15 2.33 39.38 22.03
CA ALA A 15 2.44 38.18 22.86
C ALA A 15 3.04 37.00 22.07
N CYS A 16 3.62 37.26 20.89
CA CYS A 16 4.56 36.37 20.21
C CYS A 16 5.98 36.79 20.58
N SER A 17 6.48 36.34 21.74
CA SER A 17 7.93 36.27 22.04
C SER A 17 8.20 35.51 23.33
N PHE A 18 7.47 34.42 23.54
CA PHE A 18 7.94 33.26 24.27
C PHE A 18 7.33 32.03 23.59
N ALA A 19 7.59 31.91 22.28
CA ALA A 19 7.78 30.59 21.72
C ALA A 19 9.08 30.12 22.37
N SER A 20 8.96 29.35 23.45
CA SER A 20 10.00 28.39 23.78
C SER A 20 10.31 27.69 22.47
N ALA A 21 11.53 27.85 21.99
CA ALA A 21 12.07 26.93 21.02
C ALA A 21 11.96 25.56 21.69
N MET A 22 10.86 24.86 21.40
CA MET A 22 10.91 23.41 21.35
C MET A 22 11.90 23.19 20.23
N ASN A 23 13.15 22.95 20.61
CA ASN A 23 14.01 22.15 19.78
C ASN A 23 13.13 20.97 19.38
N ALA A 24 12.95 20.74 18.08
CA ALA A 24 12.65 19.41 17.62
C ALA A 24 13.72 18.54 18.29
N ALA A 25 13.32 17.84 19.34
CA ALA A 25 14.19 16.87 19.97
C ALA A 25 14.40 15.85 18.87
N ALA A 26 15.58 15.85 18.26
CA ALA A 26 16.01 14.73 17.46
C ALA A 26 15.73 13.50 18.33
N ILE A 27 14.93 12.56 17.82
CA ILE A 27 14.82 11.25 18.45
C ILE A 27 16.27 10.77 18.56
N GLY A 28 16.68 10.51 19.79
CA GLY A 28 18.09 10.38 20.14
C GLY A 28 18.74 9.31 19.28
N SER A 29 19.89 9.63 18.70
CA SER A 29 20.78 8.63 18.08
C SER A 29 21.48 7.79 19.16
N SER A 30 20.76 7.45 20.23
CA SER A 30 21.23 6.82 21.46
C SER A 30 20.09 6.02 22.07
N LEU A 31 20.43 4.85 22.61
CA LEU A 31 19.48 4.01 23.32
C LEU A 31 18.93 4.74 24.56
N PRO A 32 17.64 4.58 24.88
CA PRO A 32 17.09 5.09 26.13
C PRO A 32 17.74 4.39 27.32
N CYS A 33 18.04 5.13 28.39
CA CYS A 33 18.60 4.59 29.64
C CYS A 33 20.03 4.00 29.57
N ASP A 34 20.71 4.14 28.43
CA ASP A 34 22.10 3.70 28.21
C ASP A 34 23.12 4.63 28.87
N ASP A 35 24.24 4.07 29.37
CA ASP A 35 25.32 4.85 30.00
C ASP A 35 26.26 5.56 29.00
N GLY A 36 25.99 5.41 27.70
CA GLY A 36 26.73 5.99 26.59
C GLY A 36 27.69 5.02 25.90
N ASP A 37 27.70 3.73 26.28
CA ASP A 37 28.47 2.69 25.61
C ASP A 37 27.74 2.05 24.40
N GLY A 38 26.46 2.37 24.22
CA GLY A 38 25.62 1.95 23.10
C GLY A 38 25.09 0.52 23.22
N VAL A 39 25.05 -0.04 24.43
CA VAL A 39 24.54 -1.38 24.74
C VAL A 39 23.81 -1.39 26.08
N LEU A 40 22.51 -1.68 26.06
CA LEU A 40 21.75 -1.87 27.29
C LEU A 40 22.06 -3.21 27.96
N THR A 41 22.31 -3.14 29.26
CA THR A 41 22.50 -4.32 30.13
C THR A 41 21.35 -4.48 31.12
N GLU A 42 21.19 -5.70 31.66
CA GLU A 42 20.22 -5.98 32.73
C GLU A 42 20.41 -5.06 33.95
N SER A 43 21.65 -4.67 34.26
CA SER A 43 21.96 -3.78 35.39
C SER A 43 21.39 -2.40 35.15
N GLU A 44 21.67 -1.81 33.98
CA GLU A 44 21.23 -0.46 33.65
C GLU A 44 19.71 -0.36 33.61
N VAL A 45 19.07 -1.32 32.92
CA VAL A 45 17.60 -1.34 32.84
C VAL A 45 17.00 -1.58 34.24
N SER A 46 17.53 -2.51 35.04
CA SER A 46 17.00 -2.77 36.39
C SER A 46 17.18 -1.57 37.33
N ASP A 47 18.32 -0.88 37.26
CA ASP A 47 18.59 0.30 38.08
C ASP A 47 17.63 1.43 37.70
N VAL A 48 17.45 1.69 36.40
CA VAL A 48 16.53 2.73 35.91
C VAL A 48 15.06 2.41 36.18
N VAL A 49 14.64 1.14 36.10
CA VAL A 49 13.30 0.71 36.54
C VAL A 49 13.10 0.99 38.03
N CYS A 50 14.08 0.68 38.88
CA CYS A 50 13.99 0.93 40.32
C CYS A 50 13.90 2.42 40.62
N ASP A 51 14.77 3.21 40.00
CA ASP A 51 14.80 4.67 40.08
C ASP A 51 13.43 5.26 39.70
N TYR A 52 12.88 4.89 38.54
CA TYR A 52 11.55 5.32 38.10
C TYR A 52 10.45 4.94 39.11
N MET A 53 10.44 3.70 39.61
CA MET A 53 9.46 3.23 40.60
C MET A 53 9.55 3.95 41.95
N LEU A 54 10.73 4.44 42.30
CA LEU A 54 10.99 5.20 43.53
C LEU A 54 10.77 6.71 43.35
N GLU A 55 10.40 7.16 42.15
CA GLU A 55 10.37 8.59 41.77
C GLU A 55 11.75 9.27 41.96
N GLU A 56 12.82 8.49 41.77
CA GLU A 56 14.22 8.93 41.78
C GLU A 56 14.72 8.97 40.32
N GLY A 57 15.27 10.09 39.85
CA GLY A 57 15.76 10.23 38.47
C GLY A 57 14.81 10.98 37.52
N ASP A 58 15.26 11.13 36.26
CA ASP A 58 14.61 11.96 35.24
C ASP A 58 14.01 11.16 34.06
N HIS A 59 14.08 9.82 34.11
CA HIS A 59 13.55 8.95 33.05
C HIS A 59 12.03 8.90 33.03
N THR A 60 11.46 8.87 31.84
CA THR A 60 10.01 8.72 31.60
C THR A 60 9.59 7.26 31.58
N LEU A 61 8.28 6.99 31.62
CA LEU A 61 7.77 5.63 31.47
C LEU A 61 8.17 5.03 30.12
N ASP A 62 8.13 5.85 29.07
CA ASP A 62 8.49 5.44 27.71
C ASP A 62 9.98 5.09 27.64
N ASP A 63 10.86 5.88 28.27
CA ASP A 63 12.30 5.54 28.32
C ASP A 63 12.53 4.16 28.96
N VAL A 64 11.87 3.90 30.08
CA VAL A 64 11.98 2.64 30.83
C VAL A 64 11.39 1.47 30.03
N GLY A 65 10.23 1.69 29.40
CA GLY A 65 9.54 0.70 28.56
C GLY A 65 10.37 0.32 27.34
N ASP A 66 10.84 1.31 26.59
CA ASP A 66 11.68 1.12 25.41
C ASP A 66 12.98 0.41 25.78
N ALA A 67 13.66 0.81 26.86
CA ALA A 67 14.90 0.17 27.30
C ALA A 67 14.69 -1.31 27.67
N ALA A 68 13.58 -1.63 28.35
CA ALA A 68 13.22 -3.01 28.66
C ALA A 68 12.89 -3.83 27.41
N TYR A 69 12.19 -3.22 26.45
CA TYR A 69 11.89 -3.85 25.16
C TYR A 69 13.17 -4.16 24.38
N ILE A 70 14.04 -3.16 24.19
CA ILE A 70 15.31 -3.29 23.45
C ILE A 70 16.20 -4.34 24.09
N LEU A 71 16.31 -4.38 25.42
CA LEU A 71 17.06 -5.40 26.14
C LEU A 71 16.53 -6.81 25.85
N THR A 72 15.20 -6.96 25.74
CA THR A 72 14.52 -8.25 25.61
C THR A 72 14.49 -8.76 24.17
N PHE A 73 14.16 -7.89 23.23
CA PHE A 73 13.87 -8.25 21.83
C PHE A 73 15.00 -7.89 20.88
N TRP A 74 15.83 -6.91 21.20
CA TRP A 74 16.95 -6.45 20.35
C TRP A 74 18.32 -6.74 20.99
N ASP A 75 18.38 -7.64 21.98
CA ASP A 75 19.60 -8.01 22.72
C ASP A 75 20.39 -6.79 23.27
N GLY A 76 19.66 -5.74 23.65
CA GLY A 76 20.22 -4.51 24.22
C GLY A 76 20.90 -3.59 23.20
N ARG A 77 20.67 -3.76 21.89
CA ARG A 77 21.37 -3.00 20.83
C ARG A 77 20.38 -2.25 19.94
N PRO A 78 20.82 -1.20 19.24
CA PRO A 78 20.00 -0.58 18.20
C PRO A 78 19.66 -1.59 17.11
N LYS A 79 18.46 -1.51 16.54
CA LYS A 79 18.08 -2.32 15.38
C LYS A 79 18.56 -1.65 14.11
N THR A 80 19.22 -2.42 13.24
CA THR A 80 19.69 -1.93 11.94
C THR A 80 18.93 -2.63 10.83
N ILE A 81 18.28 -1.85 9.97
CA ILE A 81 17.52 -2.30 8.82
C ILE A 81 18.24 -1.86 7.54
N ILE A 82 18.25 -2.73 6.52
CA ILE A 82 18.64 -2.35 5.17
C ILE A 82 17.35 -2.15 4.37
N ASP A 83 17.10 -0.92 3.92
CA ASP A 83 15.89 -0.62 3.18
C ASP A 83 15.96 -1.06 1.70
N GLY A 84 14.86 -0.91 0.96
CA GLY A 84 14.79 -1.34 -0.42
C GLY A 84 15.61 -0.51 -1.41
N ASN A 85 16.28 0.56 -0.95
CA ASN A 85 17.27 1.36 -1.69
C ASN A 85 18.71 1.10 -1.21
N ASP A 86 18.95 0.00 -0.49
CA ASP A 86 20.24 -0.39 0.10
C ASP A 86 20.79 0.62 1.12
N ARG A 87 19.92 1.42 1.77
CA ARG A 87 20.34 2.34 2.84
C ARG A 87 20.29 1.64 4.19
N GLU A 88 21.28 1.94 5.04
CA GLU A 88 21.31 1.50 6.43
C GLU A 88 20.49 2.47 7.29
N VAL A 89 19.41 1.98 7.86
CA VAL A 89 18.48 2.74 8.73
C VAL A 89 18.59 2.16 10.14
N ILE A 90 18.83 3.01 11.14
CA ILE A 90 19.08 2.58 12.52
C ILE A 90 17.97 3.07 13.44
N PHE A 91 17.38 2.14 14.18
CA PHE A 91 16.37 2.39 15.20
C PHE A 91 16.98 2.29 16.59
N TYR A 92 16.78 3.32 17.39
CA TYR A 92 17.23 3.38 18.79
C TYR A 92 16.08 3.18 19.78
N ARG A 93 14.85 3.06 19.27
CA ARG A 93 13.61 2.85 20.02
C ARG A 93 12.65 1.98 19.21
N PRO A 94 11.81 1.17 19.87
CA PRO A 94 10.72 0.43 19.22
C PRO A 94 9.78 1.38 18.45
N VAL A 95 9.13 0.86 17.42
CA VAL A 95 8.24 1.65 16.56
C VAL A 95 6.82 1.66 17.13
N GLU A 96 6.32 2.83 17.51
CA GLU A 96 4.96 3.03 18.03
C GLU A 96 4.17 4.08 17.23
N ARG A 97 4.85 4.91 16.43
CA ARG A 97 4.25 6.01 15.67
C ARG A 97 4.73 6.01 14.22
N ILE A 98 3.84 5.60 13.31
CA ILE A 98 4.14 5.34 11.91
C ILE A 98 3.50 6.41 11.02
N ILE A 99 4.27 6.95 10.08
CA ILE A 99 3.72 7.69 8.94
C ILE A 99 3.95 6.89 7.67
N THR A 100 2.90 6.66 6.88
CA THR A 100 3.01 6.00 5.57
C THR A 100 2.76 7.00 4.44
N THR A 101 3.58 7.00 3.39
CA THR A 101 3.43 7.97 2.29
C THR A 101 2.69 7.42 1.06
N ASN A 102 2.27 6.16 1.09
CA ASN A 102 1.46 5.53 0.04
C ASN A 102 0.56 4.39 0.57
N PRO A 103 -0.47 4.02 -0.19
CA PRO A 103 -1.45 3.00 0.21
C PRO A 103 -0.94 1.57 0.30
N ASP A 104 0.17 1.22 -0.37
CA ASP A 104 0.69 -0.16 -0.28
C ASP A 104 1.35 -0.37 1.08
N ASN A 105 2.16 0.58 1.55
CA ASN A 105 2.77 0.52 2.87
C ASN A 105 1.69 0.57 3.96
N SER A 106 0.65 1.40 3.81
CA SER A 106 -0.48 1.42 4.75
C SER A 106 -1.19 0.07 4.81
N ARG A 107 -1.42 -0.61 3.68
CA ARG A 107 -2.02 -1.94 3.69
C ARG A 107 -1.20 -2.93 4.49
N ILE A 108 0.11 -2.98 4.26
CA ILE A 108 0.95 -3.97 4.94
C ILE A 108 1.01 -3.68 6.45
N VAL A 109 1.11 -2.42 6.87
CA VAL A 109 1.02 -2.06 8.29
C VAL A 109 -0.31 -2.54 8.91
N ILE A 110 -1.44 -2.36 8.19
CA ILE A 110 -2.73 -2.88 8.62
C ILE A 110 -2.72 -4.42 8.68
N SER A 111 -2.17 -5.11 7.68
CA SER A 111 -2.11 -6.58 7.61
C SER A 111 -1.23 -7.20 8.71
N LEU A 112 -0.22 -6.45 9.17
CA LEU A 112 0.64 -6.82 10.30
C LEU A 112 0.00 -6.54 11.66
N GLY A 113 -1.16 -5.88 11.71
CA GLY A 113 -1.92 -5.62 12.94
C GLY A 113 -1.66 -4.27 13.59
N ASP A 114 -0.87 -3.40 12.95
CA ASP A 114 -0.33 -2.15 13.52
C ASP A 114 -1.07 -0.89 13.05
N ILE A 115 -2.36 -1.00 12.72
CA ILE A 115 -3.18 0.14 12.27
C ILE A 115 -3.27 1.26 13.32
N ASP A 116 -3.23 0.92 14.61
CA ASP A 116 -3.29 1.86 15.72
C ASP A 116 -1.99 2.66 15.90
N LYS A 117 -0.86 2.14 15.41
CA LYS A 117 0.42 2.88 15.36
C LYS A 117 0.46 3.93 14.25
N ILE A 118 -0.47 3.91 13.28
CA ILE A 118 -0.48 4.89 12.17
C ILE A 118 -0.97 6.25 12.67
N VAL A 119 -0.09 7.26 12.61
CA VAL A 119 -0.39 8.63 13.07
C VAL A 119 -0.65 9.62 11.94
N ALA A 120 -0.28 9.30 10.70
CA ALA A 120 -0.66 10.04 9.50
C ALA A 120 -0.43 9.23 8.21
N THR A 121 -1.14 9.58 7.14
CA THR A 121 -1.05 8.90 5.84
C THR A 121 -1.13 9.87 4.66
N ASP A 122 -1.06 9.34 3.44
CA ASP A 122 -1.18 10.11 2.21
C ASP A 122 -2.64 10.29 1.73
N GLU A 123 -2.85 11.24 0.82
CA GLU A 123 -4.17 11.55 0.25
C GLU A 123 -4.92 10.32 -0.29
N CYS A 124 -4.22 9.34 -0.87
CA CYS A 124 -4.83 8.19 -1.53
C CYS A 124 -5.25 7.13 -0.52
N THR A 125 -4.49 6.93 0.55
CA THR A 125 -4.85 6.02 1.65
C THR A 125 -6.17 6.46 2.28
N ARG A 126 -6.30 7.77 2.54
CA ARG A 126 -7.52 8.40 3.05
C ARG A 126 -8.66 8.44 2.02
N GLY A 127 -8.31 8.64 0.75
CA GLY A 127 -9.22 9.05 -0.32
C GLY A 127 -9.80 7.93 -1.18
N GLY A 128 -9.57 6.66 -0.87
CA GLY A 128 -10.25 5.57 -1.59
C GLY A 128 -9.37 4.41 -2.05
N CYS A 129 -8.06 4.45 -1.78
CA CYS A 129 -7.17 3.40 -2.25
C CYS A 129 -7.22 2.15 -1.39
N VAL A 130 -7.17 2.26 -0.05
CA VAL A 130 -7.24 1.09 0.85
C VAL A 130 -8.68 0.57 0.94
N LEU A 131 -9.61 1.45 1.28
CA LEU A 131 -11.05 1.18 1.22
C LEU A 131 -11.71 2.09 0.18
N PRO A 132 -12.62 1.58 -0.67
CA PRO A 132 -13.13 2.32 -1.81
C PRO A 132 -14.10 3.47 -1.45
N ARG A 133 -14.13 4.46 -2.34
CA ARG A 133 -15.09 5.57 -2.38
C ARG A 133 -15.65 5.73 -3.78
N ASP A 134 -16.87 6.24 -3.90
CA ASP A 134 -17.48 6.52 -5.21
C ASP A 134 -16.93 7.82 -5.85
N SER A 135 -17.44 8.17 -7.04
CA SER A 135 -17.01 9.40 -7.72
C SER A 135 -17.41 10.71 -7.02
N ASN A 136 -18.28 10.64 -6.01
CA ASN A 136 -18.71 11.78 -5.18
C ASN A 136 -17.98 11.84 -3.83
N ASP A 137 -16.95 11.00 -3.62
CA ASP A 137 -16.18 10.87 -2.38
C ASP A 137 -16.98 10.22 -1.22
N GLU A 138 -18.09 9.56 -1.52
CA GLU A 138 -18.87 8.80 -0.54
C GLU A 138 -18.21 7.44 -0.25
N LYS A 139 -18.13 7.06 1.03
CA LYS A 139 -17.58 5.77 1.47
C LYS A 139 -18.40 4.62 0.89
N LEU A 140 -17.72 3.73 0.18
CA LEU A 140 -18.24 2.40 -0.14
C LEU A 140 -17.78 1.42 0.94
N VAL A 141 -18.39 0.24 1.01
CA VAL A 141 -18.07 -0.79 2.03
C VAL A 141 -18.02 -0.22 3.46
N VAL A 142 -19.08 0.48 3.87
CA VAL A 142 -19.10 1.31 5.09
C VAL A 142 -18.74 0.51 6.34
N ASP A 143 -19.20 -0.75 6.42
CA ASP A 143 -18.90 -1.62 7.57
C ASP A 143 -17.38 -1.86 7.71
N ALA A 144 -16.63 -1.89 6.60
CA ALA A 144 -15.18 -2.01 6.61
C ALA A 144 -14.48 -0.72 7.07
N TRP A 145 -15.01 0.45 6.70
CA TRP A 145 -14.52 1.73 7.22
C TRP A 145 -14.74 1.84 8.73
N GLU A 146 -15.87 1.34 9.22
CA GLU A 146 -16.18 1.32 10.66
C GLU A 146 -15.35 0.29 11.44
N ALA A 147 -15.00 -0.83 10.81
CA ALA A 147 -14.19 -1.88 11.41
C ALA A 147 -12.68 -1.52 11.49
N LEU A 148 -12.14 -0.80 10.51
CA LEU A 148 -10.74 -0.36 10.51
C LEU A 148 -10.54 0.88 11.39
N GLN A 149 -10.41 0.64 12.70
CA GLN A 149 -10.18 1.70 13.68
C GLN A 149 -8.69 2.01 13.84
N THR A 150 -8.33 3.28 13.79
CA THR A 150 -7.00 3.81 14.12
C THR A 150 -6.93 4.16 15.60
N TYR A 151 -5.83 4.77 16.04
CA TYR A 151 -5.73 5.31 17.41
C TYR A 151 -6.91 6.22 17.79
N ASP A 152 -7.23 6.26 19.08
CA ASP A 152 -8.33 7.06 19.67
C ASP A 152 -9.72 6.82 19.04
N ASP A 153 -10.02 5.57 18.64
CA ASP A 153 -11.27 5.17 17.98
C ASP A 153 -11.55 5.93 16.66
N GLY A 154 -10.51 6.43 15.99
CA GLY A 154 -10.60 7.13 14.70
C GLY A 154 -10.69 6.19 13.50
N GLN A 155 -10.86 6.76 12.30
CA GLN A 155 -10.80 6.03 11.03
C GLN A 155 -9.63 6.50 10.16
N LEU A 156 -9.26 5.71 9.15
CA LEU A 156 -8.16 6.04 8.23
C LEU A 156 -8.30 7.43 7.59
N ASP A 157 -9.52 7.90 7.30
CA ASP A 157 -9.76 9.21 6.70
C ASP A 157 -9.78 10.37 7.71
N ASP A 158 -9.75 10.09 9.02
CA ASP A 158 -9.58 11.08 10.08
C ASP A 158 -8.11 11.43 10.32
N LEU A 159 -7.18 10.53 9.97
CA LEU A 159 -5.75 10.73 10.14
C LEU A 159 -5.25 11.99 9.40
N PRO A 160 -4.29 12.75 9.94
CA PRO A 160 -3.64 13.83 9.23
C PRO A 160 -3.09 13.40 7.85
N GLU A 161 -3.21 14.28 6.85
CA GLU A 161 -2.59 14.08 5.53
C GLU A 161 -1.21 14.73 5.56
N THR A 162 -0.17 13.95 5.26
CA THR A 162 1.21 14.45 5.24
C THR A 162 1.80 14.50 3.83
N ASN A 163 1.13 13.92 2.84
CA ASN A 163 1.53 14.06 1.44
C ASN A 163 0.39 13.82 0.44
N THR A 164 0.47 14.54 -0.67
CA THR A 164 -0.35 14.34 -1.87
C THR A 164 0.49 13.68 -2.96
N ARG A 165 -0.08 13.44 -4.13
CA ARG A 165 0.66 12.99 -5.31
C ARG A 165 1.77 13.97 -5.74
N LYS A 166 1.71 15.24 -5.33
CA LYS A 166 2.61 16.29 -5.81
C LYS A 166 3.50 16.88 -4.73
N GLU A 167 3.03 16.86 -3.48
CA GLU A 167 3.63 17.63 -2.39
C GLU A 167 3.77 16.75 -1.14
N ILE A 168 4.76 17.07 -0.32
CA ILE A 168 5.04 16.44 0.97
C ILE A 168 5.17 17.53 2.03
N ASP A 169 4.56 17.30 3.18
CA ASP A 169 4.54 18.21 4.32
C ASP A 169 5.44 17.69 5.44
N TYR A 170 6.73 18.00 5.33
CA TYR A 170 7.71 17.63 6.35
C TYR A 170 7.46 18.32 7.69
N GLU A 171 6.83 19.50 7.71
CA GLU A 171 6.58 20.24 8.96
C GLU A 171 5.52 19.51 9.78
N THR A 172 4.42 19.10 9.15
CA THR A 172 3.39 18.29 9.81
C THR A 172 3.95 16.94 10.25
N MET A 173 4.75 16.27 9.40
CA MET A 173 5.43 15.02 9.80
C MET A 173 6.28 15.22 11.06
N ALA A 174 7.12 16.26 11.12
CA ALA A 174 7.96 16.53 12.29
C ALA A 174 7.16 16.86 13.56
N ILE A 175 6.03 17.58 13.43
CA ILE A 175 5.15 17.91 14.55
C ILE A 175 4.50 16.65 15.15
N LEU A 176 4.19 15.65 14.32
CA LEU A 176 3.58 14.41 14.77
C LEU A 176 4.56 13.48 15.50
N GLN A 177 5.86 13.78 15.46
CA GLN A 177 6.94 13.03 16.11
C GLN A 177 6.82 11.51 15.84
N PRO A 178 6.93 11.07 14.58
CA PRO A 178 6.91 9.65 14.25
C PRO A 178 8.22 8.97 14.67
N ASP A 179 8.15 7.68 14.93
CA ASP A 179 9.32 6.81 15.12
C ASP A 179 9.85 6.33 13.78
N VAL A 180 8.97 6.25 12.76
CA VAL A 180 9.36 5.89 11.39
C VAL A 180 8.47 6.55 10.35
N VAL A 181 9.07 6.92 9.22
CA VAL A 181 8.35 7.20 7.97
C VAL A 181 8.60 6.05 6.99
N LEU A 182 7.52 5.44 6.50
CA LEU A 182 7.56 4.42 5.45
C LEU A 182 7.31 5.10 4.10
N ASP A 183 8.38 5.32 3.34
CA ASP A 183 8.33 5.98 2.03
C ASP A 183 8.50 4.99 0.89
N THR A 184 8.24 5.46 -0.33
CA THR A 184 8.22 4.61 -1.52
C THR A 184 9.56 4.58 -2.25
N LEU A 185 9.92 3.44 -2.83
CA LEU A 185 11.16 3.24 -3.60
C LEU A 185 11.41 4.28 -4.70
N TRP A 186 10.37 4.68 -5.45
CA TRP A 186 10.54 5.48 -6.67
C TRP A 186 10.91 6.95 -6.45
N TYR A 187 10.80 7.47 -5.23
CA TYR A 187 11.25 8.83 -4.92
C TYR A 187 12.69 8.87 -4.40
N ASN A 188 13.18 7.78 -3.79
CA ASN A 188 14.51 7.65 -3.18
C ASN A 188 14.88 8.91 -2.38
N ARG A 189 14.05 9.21 -1.38
CA ARG A 189 14.14 10.45 -0.59
C ARG A 189 14.21 10.18 0.92
N GLY A 190 14.49 8.94 1.33
CA GLY A 190 14.60 8.59 2.74
C GLY A 190 15.56 9.49 3.52
N ASP A 191 16.77 9.73 3.00
CA ASP A 191 17.75 10.64 3.64
C ASP A 191 17.21 12.06 3.84
N LEU A 192 16.41 12.55 2.87
CA LEU A 192 15.81 13.88 2.94
C LEU A 192 14.69 13.93 3.98
N ILE A 193 13.88 12.87 4.07
CA ILE A 193 12.85 12.73 5.10
C ILE A 193 13.52 12.69 6.48
N GLU A 194 14.56 11.88 6.67
CA GLU A 194 15.31 11.81 7.92
C GLU A 194 15.87 13.17 8.34
N GLU A 195 16.49 13.92 7.41
CA GLU A 195 17.02 15.27 7.67
C GLU A 195 15.93 16.26 8.09
N LYS A 196 14.76 16.20 7.46
CA LYS A 196 13.68 17.20 7.66
C LYS A 196 12.75 16.88 8.80
N VAL A 197 12.47 15.60 9.03
CA VAL A 197 11.51 15.10 10.02
C VAL A 197 12.22 14.78 11.33
N GLY A 198 13.47 14.30 11.27
CA GLY A 198 14.27 13.96 12.45
C GLY A 198 13.99 12.58 13.04
N CYS A 199 13.48 11.65 12.22
CA CYS A 199 13.25 10.25 12.54
C CYS A 199 13.77 9.34 11.42
N PRO A 200 14.00 8.04 11.67
CA PRO A 200 14.23 7.04 10.64
C PRO A 200 13.22 7.09 9.49
N CYS A 201 13.68 6.86 8.26
CA CYS A 201 12.84 6.65 7.09
C CYS A 201 13.24 5.35 6.41
N VAL A 202 12.29 4.51 6.03
CA VAL A 202 12.54 3.27 5.30
C VAL A 202 11.91 3.40 3.92
N ASP A 203 12.73 3.34 2.87
CA ASP A 203 12.23 3.30 1.48
C ASP A 203 11.86 1.86 1.12
N ILE A 204 10.58 1.63 0.80
CA ILE A 204 10.04 0.30 0.55
C ILE A 204 8.85 0.34 -0.41
N GLY A 205 8.67 -0.73 -1.19
CA GLY A 205 7.53 -0.90 -2.08
C GLY A 205 7.62 -2.20 -2.88
N SER A 206 6.57 -2.49 -3.65
CA SER A 206 6.49 -3.69 -4.48
C SER A 206 6.17 -3.39 -5.95
N GLY A 207 6.43 -4.40 -6.78
CA GLY A 207 6.07 -4.45 -8.19
C GLY A 207 4.85 -5.35 -8.42
N PHE A 208 4.72 -5.87 -9.64
CA PHE A 208 3.69 -6.85 -10.00
C PHE A 208 4.16 -8.29 -9.86
N THR A 209 5.31 -8.53 -9.23
CA THR A 209 5.75 -9.88 -8.87
C THR A 209 5.47 -10.16 -7.40
N PHE A 210 5.05 -11.38 -7.09
CA PHE A 210 4.80 -11.84 -5.73
C PHE A 210 6.09 -11.86 -4.90
N GLY A 211 7.24 -12.16 -5.50
CA GLY A 211 8.54 -12.05 -4.83
C GLY A 211 8.84 -10.65 -4.28
N GLU A 212 8.48 -9.58 -5.03
CA GLU A 212 8.60 -8.21 -4.52
C GLU A 212 7.63 -7.93 -3.37
N ASN A 213 6.42 -8.51 -3.39
CA ASN A 213 5.45 -8.39 -2.32
C ASN A 213 5.91 -9.12 -1.06
N TYR A 214 6.51 -10.30 -1.18
CA TYR A 214 7.09 -11.04 -0.05
C TYR A 214 8.20 -10.22 0.62
N ASN A 215 9.14 -9.69 -0.18
CA ASN A 215 10.20 -8.84 0.34
C ASN A 215 9.66 -7.59 1.06
N GLN A 216 8.59 -6.96 0.54
CA GLN A 216 7.96 -5.82 1.20
C GLN A 216 7.35 -6.21 2.56
N ILE A 217 6.65 -7.34 2.62
CA ILE A 217 6.00 -7.83 3.84
C ILE A 217 7.05 -8.22 4.89
N GLU A 218 8.08 -8.96 4.49
CA GLU A 218 9.16 -9.38 5.39
C GLU A 218 9.94 -8.18 5.94
N LEU A 219 10.25 -7.19 5.10
CA LEU A 219 10.95 -5.99 5.55
C LEU A 219 10.10 -5.14 6.50
N LEU A 220 8.78 -5.01 6.28
CA LEU A 220 7.92 -4.33 7.25
C LEU A 220 7.72 -5.15 8.53
N GLY A 221 7.68 -6.48 8.43
CA GLY A 221 7.73 -7.36 9.60
C GLY A 221 8.97 -7.09 10.45
N ASP A 222 10.15 -6.99 9.83
CA ASP A 222 11.39 -6.66 10.53
C ASP A 222 11.37 -5.22 11.08
N VAL A 223 10.89 -4.22 10.33
CA VAL A 223 10.81 -2.83 10.84
C VAL A 223 9.88 -2.69 12.04
N LEU A 224 8.78 -3.45 12.07
CA LEU A 224 7.73 -3.34 13.09
C LEU A 224 7.85 -4.37 14.22
N ASP A 225 8.87 -5.25 14.20
CA ASP A 225 9.01 -6.41 15.09
C ASP A 225 7.82 -7.39 15.03
N GLU A 226 7.24 -7.53 13.82
CA GLU A 226 6.08 -8.38 13.51
C GLU A 226 6.48 -9.53 12.54
N GLU A 227 7.67 -10.09 12.69
CA GLU A 227 8.22 -11.10 11.77
C GLU A 227 7.37 -12.39 11.72
N GLU A 228 6.75 -12.79 12.84
CA GLU A 228 5.85 -13.95 12.89
C GLU A 228 4.60 -13.70 12.02
N ARG A 229 3.93 -12.55 12.21
CA ARG A 229 2.75 -12.18 11.42
C ARG A 229 3.10 -11.98 9.95
N ALA A 230 4.25 -11.38 9.65
CA ALA A 230 4.74 -11.25 8.28
C ALA A 230 4.93 -12.61 7.60
N SER A 231 5.51 -13.59 8.30
CA SER A 231 5.68 -14.95 7.79
C SER A 231 4.35 -15.67 7.54
N GLU A 232 3.36 -15.49 8.42
CA GLU A 232 2.00 -16.00 8.21
C GLU A 232 1.36 -15.39 6.97
N LEU A 233 1.50 -14.07 6.80
CA LEU A 233 0.92 -13.36 5.66
C LEU A 233 1.56 -13.79 4.33
N VAL A 234 2.90 -13.93 4.29
CA VAL A 234 3.60 -14.48 3.12
C VAL A 234 3.10 -15.89 2.80
N SER A 235 3.01 -16.76 3.81
CA SER A 235 2.52 -18.13 3.65
C SER A 235 1.09 -18.17 3.11
N PHE A 236 0.23 -17.25 3.55
CA PHE A 236 -1.13 -17.10 3.03
C PHE A 236 -1.12 -16.72 1.55
N ILE A 237 -0.34 -15.72 1.16
CA ILE A 237 -0.26 -15.26 -0.24
C ILE A 237 0.30 -16.37 -1.13
N GLU A 238 1.36 -17.06 -0.69
CA GLU A 238 1.92 -18.24 -1.38
C GLU A 238 0.85 -19.31 -1.59
N SER A 239 0.01 -19.60 -0.58
CA SER A 239 -1.06 -20.59 -0.72
C SER A 239 -2.08 -20.23 -1.80
N LYS A 240 -2.38 -18.93 -1.98
CA LYS A 240 -3.28 -18.45 -3.04
C LYS A 240 -2.62 -18.53 -4.41
N VAL A 241 -1.32 -18.28 -4.50
CA VAL A 241 -0.53 -18.46 -5.73
C VAL A 241 -0.50 -19.95 -6.11
N GLU A 242 -0.15 -20.84 -5.17
CA GLU A 242 -0.09 -22.29 -5.40
C GLU A 242 -1.44 -22.88 -5.80
N MET A 243 -2.54 -22.38 -5.23
CA MET A 243 -3.90 -22.79 -5.59
C MET A 243 -4.16 -22.65 -7.10
N ILE A 244 -3.68 -21.58 -7.72
CA ILE A 244 -3.86 -21.34 -9.16
C ILE A 244 -2.76 -22.05 -9.95
N GLU A 245 -1.50 -21.88 -9.55
CA GLU A 245 -0.34 -22.38 -10.29
C GLU A 245 -0.33 -23.91 -10.39
N SER A 246 -0.77 -24.63 -9.34
CA SER A 246 -0.82 -26.10 -9.35
C SER A 246 -1.71 -26.69 -10.44
N VAL A 247 -2.69 -25.92 -10.93
CA VAL A 247 -3.55 -26.26 -12.06
C VAL A 247 -2.92 -25.78 -13.37
N THR A 248 -2.56 -24.50 -13.47
CA THR A 248 -2.09 -23.90 -14.73
C THR A 248 -0.73 -24.41 -15.18
N SER A 249 0.10 -24.92 -14.27
CA SER A 249 1.37 -25.56 -14.59
C SER A 249 1.21 -26.90 -15.33
N GLN A 250 0.02 -27.49 -15.29
CA GLN A 250 -0.30 -28.75 -15.99
C GLN A 250 -0.88 -28.51 -17.38
N ILE A 251 -1.22 -27.26 -17.72
CA ILE A 251 -1.79 -26.87 -19.02
C ILE A 251 -0.65 -26.75 -20.04
N ASP A 252 -0.79 -27.42 -21.18
CA ASP A 252 0.19 -27.33 -22.25
C ASP A 252 0.28 -25.88 -22.75
N GLU A 253 1.50 -25.39 -23.01
CA GLU A 253 1.71 -24.00 -23.43
C GLU A 253 0.94 -23.63 -24.71
N SER A 254 0.66 -24.60 -25.59
CA SER A 254 -0.15 -24.38 -26.80
C SER A 254 -1.65 -24.23 -26.56
N GLU A 255 -2.12 -24.58 -25.36
CA GLU A 255 -3.52 -24.46 -24.94
C GLU A 255 -3.78 -23.17 -24.15
N LYS A 256 -2.73 -22.47 -23.71
CA LYS A 256 -2.84 -21.22 -23.00
C LYS A 256 -3.25 -20.07 -23.94
N PRO A 257 -4.32 -19.31 -23.63
CA PRO A 257 -4.74 -18.19 -24.45
C PRO A 257 -3.69 -17.08 -24.49
N THR A 258 -3.53 -16.43 -25.64
CA THR A 258 -2.77 -15.18 -25.74
C THR A 258 -3.60 -14.00 -25.26
N VAL A 259 -2.98 -13.13 -24.46
CA VAL A 259 -3.69 -12.09 -23.72
C VAL A 259 -3.07 -10.73 -23.95
N TYR A 260 -3.93 -9.77 -24.31
CA TYR A 260 -3.60 -8.35 -24.23
C TYR A 260 -4.21 -7.76 -22.95
N PHE A 261 -3.37 -7.16 -22.10
CA PHE A 261 -3.79 -6.55 -20.86
C PHE A 261 -3.73 -5.03 -20.96
N ALA A 262 -4.86 -4.36 -20.76
CA ALA A 262 -5.01 -2.90 -20.74
C ALA A 262 -5.23 -2.41 -19.29
N PRO A 263 -4.17 -2.36 -18.45
CA PRO A 263 -4.22 -2.03 -17.02
C PRO A 263 -4.65 -0.58 -16.73
N ARG A 264 -4.60 0.32 -17.71
CA ARG A 264 -5.09 1.70 -17.59
C ARG A 264 -6.52 1.88 -18.10
N GLY A 265 -7.18 0.79 -18.47
CA GLY A 265 -8.54 0.78 -18.99
C GLY A 265 -8.64 1.45 -20.36
N ALA A 266 -9.87 1.70 -20.79
CA ALA A 266 -10.19 2.43 -22.00
C ALA A 266 -11.42 3.32 -21.77
N THR A 267 -11.57 4.39 -22.55
CA THR A 267 -12.77 5.26 -22.53
C THR A 267 -13.22 5.55 -23.96
N LYS A 268 -13.63 6.77 -24.33
CA LYS A 268 -14.13 7.12 -25.67
C LYS A 268 -13.03 7.22 -26.75
N GLY A 269 -11.87 6.62 -26.50
CA GLY A 269 -10.71 6.64 -27.37
C GLY A 269 -9.58 5.76 -26.83
N PHE A 270 -8.60 5.49 -27.68
CA PHE A 270 -7.39 4.74 -27.33
C PHE A 270 -6.56 5.42 -26.24
N TYR A 271 -6.59 6.75 -26.20
CA TYR A 271 -5.93 7.56 -25.18
C TYR A 271 -6.85 8.71 -24.77
N ASP A 272 -7.07 8.84 -23.47
CA ASP A 272 -7.86 9.89 -22.83
C ASP A 272 -7.04 10.50 -21.69
N SER A 273 -6.48 11.68 -21.97
CA SER A 273 -5.70 12.43 -20.99
C SER A 273 -6.54 13.06 -19.88
N VAL A 274 -7.86 13.17 -20.04
CA VAL A 274 -8.76 13.77 -19.04
C VAL A 274 -9.00 12.77 -17.92
N GLU A 275 -9.39 11.55 -18.28
CA GLU A 275 -9.60 10.47 -17.30
C GLU A 275 -8.30 9.71 -17.00
N GLY A 276 -7.20 10.01 -17.71
CA GLY A 276 -5.91 9.33 -17.56
C GLY A 276 -5.97 7.86 -17.99
N ARG A 277 -6.84 7.56 -18.96
CA ARG A 277 -7.14 6.21 -19.46
C ARG A 277 -6.39 6.01 -20.77
N ASP A 278 -5.84 4.82 -20.93
CA ASP A 278 -4.94 4.54 -22.03
C ASP A 278 -5.00 3.06 -22.38
N PHE A 279 -5.81 2.73 -23.40
CA PHE A 279 -5.89 1.37 -23.90
C PHE A 279 -4.57 0.91 -24.50
N THR A 280 -3.71 1.82 -24.94
CA THR A 280 -2.42 1.49 -25.55
C THR A 280 -1.34 1.15 -24.54
N ARG A 281 -1.56 1.46 -23.26
CA ARG A 281 -0.62 1.20 -22.19
C ARG A 281 -0.82 -0.21 -21.64
N THR A 282 0.26 -0.98 -21.57
CA THR A 282 0.29 -2.36 -21.09
C THR A 282 1.50 -2.61 -20.19
N GLU A 283 1.49 -3.74 -19.48
CA GLU A 283 2.58 -4.22 -18.63
C GLU A 283 3.21 -5.44 -19.28
N ALA A 284 4.50 -5.38 -19.60
CA ALA A 284 5.28 -6.53 -20.05
C ALA A 284 5.49 -7.54 -18.90
N VAL A 285 5.55 -7.05 -17.66
CA VAL A 285 5.66 -7.85 -16.45
C VAL A 285 4.38 -7.72 -15.64
N TYR A 286 3.55 -8.76 -15.70
CA TYR A 286 2.35 -8.87 -14.88
C TYR A 286 2.16 -10.32 -14.46
N GLU A 287 2.77 -10.70 -13.34
CA GLU A 287 2.82 -12.08 -12.86
C GLU A 287 1.45 -12.72 -12.59
N PRO A 288 0.42 -11.99 -12.10
CA PRO A 288 -0.93 -12.53 -11.92
C PRO A 288 -1.50 -13.16 -13.19
N LEU A 289 -1.26 -12.56 -14.36
CA LEU A 289 -1.71 -13.09 -15.64
C LEU A 289 -0.94 -14.34 -16.05
N SER A 290 0.37 -14.36 -15.82
CA SER A 290 1.21 -15.51 -16.15
C SER A 290 0.84 -16.73 -15.29
N ILE A 291 0.66 -16.53 -13.98
CA ILE A 291 0.22 -17.58 -13.05
C ILE A 291 -1.19 -18.07 -13.39
N ALA A 292 -2.09 -17.16 -13.78
CA ALA A 292 -3.43 -17.48 -14.28
C ALA A 292 -3.44 -18.30 -15.59
N GLY A 293 -2.28 -18.64 -16.15
CA GLY A 293 -2.16 -19.48 -17.33
C GLY A 293 -2.46 -18.74 -18.64
N GLY A 294 -2.27 -17.41 -18.66
CA GLY A 294 -2.34 -16.60 -19.87
C GLY A 294 -0.95 -16.29 -20.43
N ILE A 295 -0.84 -16.20 -21.76
CA ILE A 295 0.39 -15.75 -22.43
C ILE A 295 0.29 -14.24 -22.65
N ASN A 296 0.97 -13.44 -21.82
CA ASN A 296 1.05 -12.00 -22.02
C ASN A 296 1.77 -11.66 -23.33
N LEU A 297 1.07 -11.04 -24.28
CA LEU A 297 1.62 -10.67 -25.59
C LEU A 297 2.72 -9.59 -25.49
N ALA A 298 2.75 -8.82 -24.40
CA ALA A 298 3.78 -7.80 -24.16
C ALA A 298 5.04 -8.35 -23.47
N LYS A 299 5.10 -9.64 -23.10
CA LYS A 299 6.18 -10.19 -22.25
C LYS A 299 7.60 -10.04 -22.80
N ASP A 300 7.74 -10.00 -24.13
CA ASP A 300 9.03 -9.87 -24.81
C ASP A 300 9.37 -8.42 -25.20
N CYS A 301 8.53 -7.45 -24.82
CA CYS A 301 8.79 -6.04 -25.05
C CYS A 301 9.82 -5.50 -24.05
N THR A 302 10.59 -4.50 -24.49
CA THR A 302 11.58 -3.84 -23.63
C THR A 302 10.90 -2.84 -22.68
N GLY A 303 11.14 -3.01 -21.38
CA GLY A 303 10.56 -2.17 -20.31
C GLY A 303 9.47 -2.92 -19.56
N GLU A 304 9.14 -2.46 -18.35
CA GLU A 304 8.02 -3.03 -17.56
C GLU A 304 6.69 -2.48 -18.06
N GLU A 305 6.55 -1.16 -18.02
CA GLU A 305 5.37 -0.43 -18.49
C GLU A 305 5.64 0.17 -19.87
N ILE A 306 4.80 -0.15 -20.85
CA ILE A 306 5.00 0.28 -22.24
C ILE A 306 3.71 0.79 -22.89
N ASN A 307 3.88 1.64 -23.91
CA ASN A 307 2.80 2.00 -24.84
C ASN A 307 3.00 1.26 -26.16
N VAL A 308 1.95 0.58 -26.63
CA VAL A 308 1.92 -0.14 -27.91
C VAL A 308 0.95 0.52 -28.88
N ALA A 309 1.34 0.68 -30.14
CA ALA A 309 0.45 1.25 -31.13
C ALA A 309 -0.80 0.36 -31.33
N PRO A 310 -2.01 0.90 -31.57
CA PRO A 310 -3.20 0.09 -31.82
C PRO A 310 -3.02 -0.94 -32.94
N GLU A 311 -2.25 -0.62 -33.98
CA GLU A 311 -1.94 -1.54 -35.07
C GLU A 311 -1.12 -2.75 -34.59
N GLN A 312 -0.28 -2.58 -33.57
CA GLN A 312 0.45 -3.69 -32.97
C GLN A 312 -0.49 -4.63 -32.20
N ILE A 313 -1.53 -4.10 -31.55
CA ILE A 313 -2.54 -4.90 -30.85
C ILE A 313 -3.33 -5.75 -31.86
N VAL A 314 -3.67 -5.16 -33.02
CA VAL A 314 -4.30 -5.90 -34.14
C VAL A 314 -3.37 -7.00 -34.67
N VAL A 315 -2.08 -6.70 -34.86
CA VAL A 315 -1.08 -7.69 -35.33
C VAL A 315 -0.85 -8.82 -34.34
N TRP A 316 -0.97 -8.55 -33.04
CA TRP A 316 -0.85 -9.59 -32.02
C TRP A 316 -2.03 -10.56 -32.00
N GLU A 317 -3.17 -10.18 -32.56
CA GLU A 317 -4.38 -11.03 -32.65
C GLU A 317 -4.72 -11.73 -31.31
N PRO A 318 -4.85 -11.00 -30.18
CA PRO A 318 -5.11 -11.61 -28.87
C PRO A 318 -6.36 -12.49 -28.88
N ASP A 319 -6.27 -13.64 -28.20
CA ASP A 319 -7.40 -14.50 -27.91
C ASP A 319 -8.33 -13.88 -26.86
N VAL A 320 -7.74 -13.18 -25.88
CA VAL A 320 -8.46 -12.52 -24.77
C VAL A 320 -7.92 -11.11 -24.54
N ILE A 321 -8.81 -10.16 -24.22
CA ILE A 321 -8.46 -8.81 -23.79
C ILE A 321 -9.00 -8.56 -22.39
N PHE A 322 -8.13 -8.18 -21.44
CA PHE A 322 -8.55 -7.68 -20.14
C PHE A 322 -8.42 -6.15 -20.09
N VAL A 323 -9.51 -5.47 -19.74
CA VAL A 323 -9.59 -4.01 -19.64
C VAL A 323 -9.84 -3.64 -18.18
N ALA A 324 -8.96 -2.84 -17.59
CA ALA A 324 -9.07 -2.51 -16.19
C ALA A 324 -10.19 -1.49 -15.91
N LYS A 325 -11.09 -1.82 -14.99
CA LYS A 325 -12.15 -0.91 -14.53
C LYS A 325 -11.72 -0.17 -13.27
N SER A 326 -11.44 1.12 -13.43
CA SER A 326 -10.83 2.01 -12.43
C SER A 326 -11.82 2.89 -11.67
N THR A 327 -13.11 2.84 -12.01
CA THR A 327 -14.18 3.51 -11.27
C THR A 327 -15.12 2.48 -10.67
N TRP A 328 -15.77 2.84 -9.58
CA TRP A 328 -16.74 2.00 -8.88
C TRP A 328 -18.16 2.11 -9.46
N ASP A 329 -18.46 3.24 -10.10
CA ASP A 329 -19.80 3.65 -10.53
C ASP A 329 -19.87 4.06 -12.02
N GLY A 330 -18.76 3.92 -12.77
CA GLY A 330 -18.67 4.27 -14.18
C GLY A 330 -18.79 3.09 -15.15
N GLU A 331 -18.98 3.40 -16.43
CA GLU A 331 -18.91 2.44 -17.52
C GLU A 331 -17.49 1.90 -17.67
N SER A 332 -17.36 0.63 -18.06
CA SER A 332 -16.08 0.04 -18.39
C SER A 332 -15.59 0.37 -19.79
N GLY A 333 -14.29 0.12 -20.02
CA GLY A 333 -13.68 0.23 -21.33
C GLY A 333 -14.01 -0.92 -22.29
N VAL A 334 -14.70 -1.97 -21.83
CA VAL A 334 -15.08 -3.13 -22.67
C VAL A 334 -15.94 -2.68 -23.85
N GLY A 335 -16.95 -1.84 -23.60
CA GLY A 335 -17.82 -1.29 -24.65
C GLY A 335 -17.03 -0.58 -25.74
N PHE A 336 -16.09 0.28 -25.36
CA PHE A 336 -15.21 0.94 -26.31
C PHE A 336 -14.44 -0.05 -27.19
N VAL A 337 -13.84 -1.08 -26.60
CA VAL A 337 -13.07 -2.08 -27.35
C VAL A 337 -13.96 -2.83 -28.34
N THR A 338 -15.14 -3.27 -27.90
CA THR A 338 -16.08 -4.03 -28.74
C THR A 338 -16.75 -3.21 -29.86
N GLU A 339 -16.92 -1.90 -29.66
CA GLU A 339 -17.58 -1.00 -30.61
C GLU A 339 -16.60 -0.32 -31.59
N THR A 340 -15.28 -0.41 -31.33
CA THR A 340 -14.25 0.22 -32.17
C THR A 340 -14.04 -0.56 -33.46
N PRO A 341 -14.32 0.02 -34.66
CA PRO A 341 -14.22 -0.70 -35.93
C PRO A 341 -12.84 -1.28 -36.22
N GLU A 342 -11.77 -0.58 -35.83
CA GLU A 342 -10.38 -0.98 -36.01
C GLU A 342 -10.01 -2.27 -35.25
N LEU A 343 -10.75 -2.61 -34.19
CA LEU A 343 -10.52 -3.80 -33.37
C LEU A 343 -11.50 -4.94 -33.72
N SER A 344 -12.47 -4.70 -34.60
CA SER A 344 -13.58 -5.64 -34.86
C SER A 344 -13.17 -6.98 -35.47
N GLU A 345 -11.99 -7.06 -36.09
CA GLU A 345 -11.44 -8.29 -36.69
C GLU A 345 -10.48 -9.04 -35.74
N ILE A 346 -10.23 -8.53 -34.53
CA ILE A 346 -9.38 -9.21 -33.53
C ILE A 346 -10.11 -10.43 -32.96
N PRO A 347 -9.45 -11.59 -32.77
CA PRO A 347 -10.08 -12.80 -32.25
C PRO A 347 -10.85 -12.58 -30.94
N ALA A 348 -10.27 -11.87 -29.97
CA ALA A 348 -10.93 -11.53 -28.73
C ALA A 348 -12.27 -10.81 -28.92
N VAL A 349 -12.35 -9.86 -29.85
CA VAL A 349 -13.60 -9.11 -30.13
C VAL A 349 -14.60 -9.97 -30.86
N MET A 350 -14.17 -10.74 -31.87
CA MET A 350 -15.05 -11.62 -32.64
C MET A 350 -15.67 -12.75 -31.80
N ASN A 351 -14.94 -13.22 -30.78
CA ASN A 351 -15.33 -14.34 -29.93
C ASN A 351 -15.92 -13.91 -28.58
N ASP A 352 -16.18 -12.61 -28.38
CA ASP A 352 -16.74 -12.05 -27.14
C ASP A 352 -15.87 -12.39 -25.90
N GLN A 353 -14.55 -12.29 -26.07
CA GLN A 353 -13.51 -12.53 -25.06
C GLN A 353 -12.84 -11.22 -24.64
N VAL A 354 -13.64 -10.18 -24.42
CA VAL A 354 -13.18 -8.89 -23.89
C VAL A 354 -13.80 -8.70 -22.51
N TYR A 355 -12.96 -8.68 -21.48
CA TYR A 355 -13.41 -8.71 -20.10
C TYR A 355 -12.94 -7.51 -19.31
N ASP A 356 -13.78 -7.06 -18.40
CA ASP A 356 -13.33 -6.21 -17.30
C ASP A 356 -12.41 -6.98 -16.36
N CYS A 357 -11.51 -6.26 -15.70
CA CYS A 357 -10.67 -6.76 -14.62
C CYS A 357 -10.47 -5.69 -13.54
N PHE A 358 -9.99 -6.10 -12.36
CA PHE A 358 -9.78 -5.17 -11.25
C PHE A 358 -8.67 -4.19 -11.58
N TYR A 359 -8.86 -2.90 -11.28
CA TYR A 359 -7.84 -1.89 -11.55
C TYR A 359 -6.56 -2.15 -10.76
N PRO A 360 -5.44 -2.49 -11.43
CA PRO A 360 -4.27 -3.06 -10.75
C PRO A 360 -3.41 -2.01 -10.01
N TYR A 361 -3.78 -0.73 -10.06
CA TYR A 361 -3.04 0.34 -9.39
C TYR A 361 -3.89 1.10 -8.38
N CYS A 362 -3.25 1.59 -7.32
CA CYS A 362 -3.80 2.68 -6.52
C CYS A 362 -2.70 3.42 -5.78
N ARG A 363 -1.97 4.29 -6.50
CA ARG A 363 -0.73 4.94 -6.02
C ARG A 363 0.28 3.89 -5.51
N GLY A 364 0.46 2.85 -6.32
CA GLY A 364 1.07 1.60 -5.91
C GLY A 364 0.51 0.44 -6.71
N ARG A 365 0.89 -0.78 -6.34
CA ARG A 365 0.51 -2.05 -6.96
C ARG A 365 -0.02 -2.99 -5.87
N PRO A 366 -1.27 -2.76 -5.43
CA PRO A 366 -1.76 -3.30 -4.19
C PRO A 366 -2.01 -4.81 -4.27
N ILE A 367 -1.51 -5.54 -3.28
CA ILE A 367 -1.49 -7.02 -3.25
C ILE A 367 -2.88 -7.66 -3.26
N ASP A 368 -3.87 -7.04 -2.62
CA ASP A 368 -5.28 -7.45 -2.68
C ASP A 368 -5.76 -7.54 -4.14
N ARG A 369 -5.49 -6.49 -4.94
CA ARG A 369 -5.90 -6.44 -6.34
C ARG A 369 -5.08 -7.36 -7.24
N THR A 370 -3.82 -7.60 -6.90
CA THR A 370 -2.95 -8.58 -7.57
C THR A 370 -3.51 -10.00 -7.41
N LEU A 371 -3.85 -10.39 -6.18
CA LEU A 371 -4.46 -11.69 -5.89
C LEU A 371 -5.84 -11.86 -6.54
N LEU A 372 -6.70 -10.84 -6.43
CA LEU A 372 -8.03 -10.87 -7.04
C LEU A 372 -7.95 -10.98 -8.57
N ASN A 373 -7.05 -10.24 -9.22
CA ASN A 373 -6.84 -10.36 -10.66
C ASN A 373 -6.33 -11.75 -11.04
N MET A 374 -5.39 -12.33 -10.29
CA MET A 374 -4.88 -13.68 -10.56
C MET A 374 -6.00 -14.71 -10.59
N ILE A 375 -6.83 -14.77 -9.53
CA ILE A 375 -7.93 -15.74 -9.42
C ILE A 375 -8.98 -15.49 -10.51
N TYR A 376 -9.37 -14.23 -10.70
CA TYR A 376 -10.37 -13.85 -11.71
C TYR A 376 -9.91 -14.18 -13.13
N MET A 377 -8.66 -13.84 -13.48
CA MET A 377 -8.10 -14.14 -14.79
C MET A 377 -7.99 -15.65 -15.01
N ALA A 378 -7.60 -16.43 -13.99
CA ALA A 378 -7.52 -17.87 -14.10
C ALA A 378 -8.89 -18.48 -14.47
N LYS A 379 -9.96 -18.05 -13.78
CA LYS A 379 -11.32 -18.50 -14.06
C LYS A 379 -11.86 -18.05 -15.42
N ARG A 380 -11.45 -16.87 -15.91
CA ARG A 380 -11.81 -16.40 -17.26
C ARG A 380 -11.08 -17.14 -18.37
N LEU A 381 -9.79 -17.44 -18.18
CA LEU A 381 -8.95 -18.10 -19.17
C LEU A 381 -9.22 -19.60 -19.23
N HIS A 382 -9.50 -20.23 -18.08
CA HIS A 382 -9.66 -21.68 -17.93
C HIS A 382 -10.92 -22.04 -17.11
N PRO A 383 -12.13 -21.70 -17.59
CA PRO A 383 -13.36 -21.81 -16.81
C PRO A 383 -13.74 -23.25 -16.43
N GLU A 384 -13.34 -24.24 -17.22
CA GLU A 384 -13.60 -25.66 -16.90
C GLU A 384 -12.73 -26.12 -15.72
N GLU A 385 -11.43 -25.78 -15.74
CA GLU A 385 -10.46 -26.16 -14.71
C GLU A 385 -10.68 -25.44 -13.37
N PHE A 386 -11.20 -24.22 -13.41
CA PHE A 386 -11.50 -23.40 -12.22
C PHE A 386 -13.01 -23.30 -11.92
N SER A 387 -13.79 -24.29 -12.34
CA SER A 387 -15.24 -24.32 -12.13
C SER A 387 -15.64 -24.41 -10.66
N ASP A 388 -14.78 -24.96 -9.80
CA ASP A 388 -15.01 -25.11 -8.36
C ASP A 388 -14.54 -23.92 -7.51
N ILE A 389 -13.80 -22.95 -8.07
CA ILE A 389 -13.36 -21.76 -7.33
C ILE A 389 -14.52 -20.78 -7.15
N ASP A 390 -14.78 -20.40 -5.91
CA ASP A 390 -15.73 -19.35 -5.53
C ASP A 390 -14.97 -18.04 -5.32
N LEU A 391 -15.04 -17.12 -6.29
CA LEU A 391 -14.32 -15.84 -6.21
C LEU A 391 -14.82 -14.96 -5.04
N GLU A 392 -16.09 -15.09 -4.64
CA GLU A 392 -16.62 -14.33 -3.51
C GLU A 392 -16.01 -14.82 -2.20
N ALA A 393 -15.94 -16.13 -2.00
CA ALA A 393 -15.30 -16.73 -0.84
C ALA A 393 -13.81 -16.37 -0.76
N GLU A 394 -13.08 -16.56 -1.86
CA GLU A 394 -11.64 -16.26 -1.94
C GLU A 394 -11.36 -14.77 -1.70
N GLY A 395 -12.16 -13.89 -2.32
CA GLY A 395 -12.02 -12.46 -2.15
C GLY A 395 -12.25 -12.00 -0.70
N ASN A 396 -13.25 -12.57 -0.02
CA ASN A 396 -13.49 -12.27 1.40
C ASN A 396 -12.36 -12.78 2.29
N GLU A 397 -11.80 -13.96 2.00
CA GLU A 397 -10.65 -14.47 2.74
C GLU A 397 -9.41 -13.57 2.55
N ILE A 398 -9.15 -13.11 1.32
CA ILE A 398 -8.07 -12.15 1.03
C ILE A 398 -8.22 -10.87 1.84
N TYR A 399 -9.40 -10.25 1.85
CA TYR A 399 -9.61 -9.02 2.62
C TYR A 399 -9.59 -9.25 4.13
N LYS A 400 -10.05 -10.43 4.60
CA LYS A 400 -9.95 -10.79 6.01
C LYS A 400 -8.49 -10.88 6.45
N GLU A 401 -7.61 -11.51 5.69
CA GLU A 401 -6.19 -11.61 6.05
C GLU A 401 -5.44 -10.29 5.90
N LEU A 402 -5.79 -9.47 4.90
CA LEU A 402 -5.10 -8.20 4.65
C LEU A 402 -5.59 -7.03 5.50
N LEU A 403 -6.89 -6.99 5.82
CA LEU A 403 -7.50 -5.87 6.54
C LEU A 403 -8.08 -6.28 7.90
N GLY A 404 -8.17 -7.57 8.22
CA GLY A 404 -8.84 -8.03 9.44
C GLY A 404 -10.38 -7.90 9.38
N VAL A 405 -10.96 -7.65 8.20
CA VAL A 405 -12.40 -7.38 8.03
C VAL A 405 -13.07 -8.45 7.16
N ASP A 406 -14.15 -9.03 7.68
CA ASP A 406 -15.00 -9.97 6.95
C ASP A 406 -15.99 -9.27 6.01
N GLY A 407 -16.33 -9.90 4.87
CA GLY A 407 -17.42 -9.44 3.99
C GLY A 407 -17.08 -8.29 3.03
N VAL A 408 -15.85 -7.77 3.08
CA VAL A 408 -15.41 -6.63 2.25
C VAL A 408 -15.59 -6.92 0.75
N PHE A 409 -15.21 -8.11 0.28
CA PHE A 409 -15.32 -8.44 -1.14
C PHE A 409 -16.78 -8.56 -1.58
N THR A 410 -17.63 -9.17 -0.75
CA THR A 410 -19.07 -9.29 -1.03
C THR A 410 -19.68 -7.92 -1.28
N GLU A 411 -19.40 -6.94 -0.42
CA GLU A 411 -19.91 -5.58 -0.60
C GLU A 411 -19.27 -4.89 -1.81
N LEU A 412 -17.96 -5.07 -2.02
CA LEU A 412 -17.23 -4.51 -3.16
C LEU A 412 -17.77 -5.01 -4.51
N ALA A 413 -18.16 -6.28 -4.59
CA ALA A 413 -18.69 -6.90 -5.80
C ALA A 413 -20.03 -6.31 -6.25
N GLU A 414 -20.78 -5.60 -5.38
CA GLU A 414 -21.97 -4.84 -5.78
C GLU A 414 -21.64 -3.68 -6.74
N TYR A 415 -20.44 -3.13 -6.65
CA TYR A 415 -19.95 -2.02 -7.48
C TYR A 415 -19.14 -2.51 -8.67
N GLN A 416 -18.48 -3.66 -8.54
CA GLN A 416 -17.73 -4.33 -9.61
C GLN A 416 -18.48 -5.57 -10.09
N THR A 417 -19.64 -5.37 -10.71
CA THR A 417 -20.56 -6.46 -11.10
C THR A 417 -19.93 -7.51 -12.03
N PHE A 418 -18.89 -7.17 -12.79
CA PHE A 418 -18.15 -8.13 -13.61
C PHE A 418 -17.52 -9.26 -12.78
N ALA A 419 -17.18 -9.01 -11.51
CA ALA A 419 -16.66 -10.02 -10.60
C ALA A 419 -17.71 -11.11 -10.29
N LYS A 420 -19.00 -10.75 -10.34
CA LYS A 420 -20.12 -11.68 -10.12
C LYS A 420 -20.37 -12.63 -11.29
N GLU A 421 -19.84 -12.30 -12.46
CA GLU A 421 -20.01 -13.13 -13.67
C GLU A 421 -19.21 -14.43 -13.60
N VAL A 422 -18.23 -14.50 -12.69
CA VAL A 422 -17.39 -15.68 -12.46
C VAL A 422 -17.62 -16.27 -11.08
N TYR A 423 -18.79 -16.05 -10.48
CA TYR A 423 -19.23 -16.83 -9.33
C TYR A 423 -19.39 -18.30 -9.72
#